data_AF-A0A0G1GRF0-F1
#
_entry.id   AF-A0A0G1GRF0-F1
#
_cell.length_a   1.000
_cell.length_b   1.000
_cell.length_c   1.000
_cell.angle_alpha   90.00
_cell.angle_beta   90.00
_cell.angle_gamma   90.00
#
_symmetry.space_group_name_H-M   'P 1'
#
loop_
_entity.id
_entity.type
_entity.pdbx_description
1 polymer ?
#
loop_
_entity_poly.entity_id
_entity_poly.type
_entity_poly.pdbx_seq_one_letter_code
_entity_poly.pdbx_strand_id
1 'polypeptide(L)'
;YIYTASSNLPEEKLLNLYQSKSPFWIALSVDKDTLAYSPLKLITSIPHLYFNHQKLVRYDTGVDWYNSWTLPEGKHHILIFYAPQYLEFAGFLLIALSLTGSIIYFLFTLTRTIKNRLAKTKRLHASHN
;
A
#
# COMPACT_ATOMS: atom_id res chain seq x y z
N TYR A 1 -6.70 5.21 7.11
CA TYR A 1 -6.38 6.43 7.83
C TYR A 1 -4.88 6.48 8.08
N ILE A 2 -4.30 7.68 8.07
CA ILE A 2 -2.92 7.94 8.46
C ILE A 2 -2.93 9.06 9.49
N TYR A 3 -2.17 8.89 10.56
CA TYR A 3 -1.89 9.92 11.55
C TYR A 3 -0.38 10.05 11.73
N THR A 4 0.08 11.28 11.90
CA THR A 4 1.48 11.59 12.19
C THR A 4 1.55 12.37 13.49
N ALA A 5 2.54 12.06 14.32
CA ALA A 5 2.77 12.75 15.58
C ALA A 5 4.27 12.91 15.84
N SER A 6 4.64 13.93 16.59
CA SER A 6 5.99 14.08 17.13
C SER A 6 5.90 14.40 18.61
N SER A 7 6.73 13.76 19.41
CA SER A 7 6.78 13.99 20.84
C SER A 7 8.23 14.00 21.33
N ASN A 8 8.46 14.68 22.44
CA ASN A 8 9.69 14.59 23.21
C ASN A 8 9.27 14.34 24.65
N LEU A 9 9.45 13.11 25.11
CA LEU A 9 8.92 12.65 26.39
C LEU A 9 10.06 12.53 27.41
N PRO A 10 9.90 13.09 28.62
CA PRO A 10 10.91 12.99 29.69
C PRO A 10 10.91 11.62 30.40
N GLU A 11 9.93 10.77 30.10
CA GLU A 11 9.77 9.44 30.66
C GLU A 11 8.94 8.59 29.69
N GLU A 12 8.92 7.28 29.89
CA GLU A 12 8.07 6.37 29.11
C GLU A 12 6.58 6.73 29.30
N LYS A 13 5.82 6.85 28.21
CA LYS A 13 4.37 7.11 28.25
C LYS A 13 3.61 6.22 27.27
N LEU A 14 2.30 6.14 27.48
CA LEU A 14 1.39 5.47 26.58
C LEU A 14 0.88 6.45 25.51
N LEU A 15 1.00 6.04 24.24
CA LEU A 15 0.29 6.65 23.12
C LEU A 15 -1.03 5.92 22.92
N ASN A 16 -2.13 6.66 23.08
CA ASN A 16 -3.47 6.15 22.87
C ASN A 16 -4.01 6.66 21.53
N LEU A 17 -4.50 5.75 20.69
CA LEU A 17 -5.28 6.07 19.51
C LEU A 17 -6.75 5.81 19.79
N TYR A 18 -7.50 6.88 20.06
CA TYR A 18 -8.95 6.86 20.28
C TYR A 18 -9.73 6.64 18.97
N GLN A 19 -9.58 5.45 18.41
CA GLN A 19 -10.27 4.88 17.25
C GLN A 19 -10.62 3.43 17.58
N SER A 20 -11.53 2.81 16.84
CA SER A 20 -11.94 1.41 17.06
C SER A 20 -10.75 0.47 17.29
N LYS A 21 -10.76 -0.24 18.41
CA LYS A 21 -9.76 -1.27 18.75
C LYS A 21 -9.67 -2.28 17.62
N SER A 22 -8.47 -2.47 17.08
CA SER A 22 -8.29 -3.37 15.95
C SER A 22 -6.83 -3.77 15.85
N PRO A 23 -6.54 -5.06 15.62
CA PRO A 23 -5.17 -5.54 15.49
C PRO A 23 -4.47 -5.03 14.22
N PHE A 24 -5.17 -4.25 13.41
CA PHE A 24 -4.68 -3.72 12.16
C PHE A 24 -4.20 -2.26 12.21
N TRP A 25 -4.36 -1.59 13.35
CA TRP A 25 -3.69 -0.31 13.58
C TRP A 25 -2.21 -0.54 13.87
N ILE A 26 -1.34 0.00 13.04
CA ILE A 26 0.11 -0.12 13.18
C ILE A 26 0.67 1.26 13.51
N ALA A 27 1.55 1.33 14.52
CA ALA A 27 2.32 2.51 14.85
C ALA A 27 3.81 2.21 14.60
N LEU A 28 4.47 3.06 13.84
CA LEU A 28 5.89 2.98 13.51
C LEU A 28 6.63 4.17 14.12
N SER A 29 7.83 3.92 14.62
CA SER A 29 8.82 4.98 14.85
C SER A 29 9.54 5.24 13.52
N VAL A 30 9.50 6.48 13.04
CA VAL A 30 10.04 6.89 11.74
C VAL A 30 11.06 8.01 11.89
N ASP A 31 11.83 8.26 10.85
CA ASP A 31 12.70 9.44 10.82
C ASP A 31 11.89 10.74 10.69
N LYS A 32 12.46 11.84 11.18
CA LYS A 32 11.86 13.19 11.08
C LYS A 32 11.49 13.55 9.64
N ASP A 33 12.35 13.20 8.69
CA ASP A 33 12.18 13.52 7.28
C ASP A 33 10.99 12.79 6.64
N THR A 34 10.64 11.61 7.17
CA THR A 34 9.46 10.85 6.72
C THR A 34 8.16 11.61 7.04
N LEU A 35 8.11 12.32 8.17
CA LEU A 35 6.94 13.14 8.52
C LEU A 35 6.76 14.37 7.62
N ALA A 36 7.82 14.79 6.92
CA ALA A 36 7.77 15.91 5.99
C ALA A 36 7.29 15.49 4.57
N TYR A 37 7.00 14.21 4.35
CA TYR A 37 6.49 13.75 3.05
C TYR A 37 5.14 14.37 2.73
N SER A 38 4.92 14.66 1.43
CA SER A 38 3.58 14.98 0.96
C SER A 38 2.62 13.80 1.24
N PRO A 39 1.31 14.04 1.43
CA PRO A 39 0.37 12.98 1.78
C PRO A 39 0.41 11.78 0.82
N LEU A 40 0.49 12.04 -0.49
CA LEU A 40 0.56 10.98 -1.50
C LEU A 40 1.85 10.16 -1.37
N LYS A 41 3.00 10.83 -1.20
CA LYS A 41 4.29 10.14 -1.02
C LYS A 41 4.24 9.26 0.24
N LEU A 42 3.70 9.79 1.34
CA LEU A 42 3.55 9.05 2.59
C LEU A 42 2.70 7.79 2.38
N ILE A 43 1.50 7.92 1.79
CA ILE A 43 0.61 6.78 1.47
C ILE A 43 1.34 5.72 0.65
N THR A 44 2.00 6.12 -0.44
CA THR A 44 2.70 5.18 -1.33
C THR A 44 3.92 4.53 -0.68
N SER A 45 4.52 5.17 0.32
CA SER A 45 5.69 4.65 1.04
C SER A 45 5.36 3.68 2.16
N ILE A 46 4.09 3.58 2.60
CA ILE A 46 3.65 2.76 3.74
C ILE A 46 4.13 1.29 3.65
N PRO A 47 4.03 0.58 2.50
CA PRO A 47 4.54 -0.78 2.41
C PRO A 47 6.03 -0.88 2.75
N HIS A 48 6.84 0.04 2.21
CA HIS A 48 8.27 0.10 2.49
C HIS A 48 8.54 0.44 3.96
N LEU A 49 7.85 1.44 4.51
CA LEU A 49 7.99 1.83 5.92
C LEU A 49 7.62 0.68 6.86
N TYR A 50 6.58 -0.08 6.56
CA TYR A 50 6.11 -1.21 7.37
C TYR A 50 7.15 -2.32 7.56
N PHE A 51 7.98 -2.59 6.55
CA PHE A 51 9.01 -3.62 6.61
C PHE A 51 10.35 -3.12 7.14
N ASN A 52 10.65 -1.83 6.99
CA ASN A 52 11.98 -1.29 7.29
C ASN A 52 12.07 -0.50 8.59
N HIS A 53 10.94 -0.12 9.20
CA HIS A 53 10.92 0.64 10.44
C HIS A 53 10.49 -0.19 11.65
N GLN A 54 10.95 0.23 12.82
CA GLN A 54 10.57 -0.39 14.08
C GLN A 54 9.10 -0.08 14.40
N LYS A 55 8.33 -1.15 14.64
CA LYS A 55 6.97 -1.07 15.14
C LYS A 55 7.01 -0.76 16.64
N LEU A 56 6.17 0.18 17.08
CA LEU A 56 5.99 0.40 18.51
C LEU A 56 5.32 -0.82 19.14
N VAL A 57 5.70 -1.13 20.38
CA VAL A 57 5.17 -2.27 21.11
C VAL A 57 3.74 -1.92 21.55
N ARG A 58 2.79 -2.80 21.23
CA ARG A 58 1.42 -2.62 21.71
C ARG A 58 1.36 -2.80 23.21
N TYR A 59 0.59 -1.94 23.85
CA TYR A 59 0.25 -2.06 25.26
C TYR A 59 -1.22 -2.42 25.41
N ASP A 60 -1.51 -3.49 26.14
CA ASP A 60 -2.87 -3.85 26.49
C ASP A 60 -3.27 -3.12 27.77
N THR A 61 -4.13 -2.11 27.64
CA THR A 61 -4.68 -1.37 28.78
C THR A 61 -5.83 -2.09 29.46
N GLY A 62 -6.28 -3.24 28.94
CA GLY A 62 -7.53 -3.89 29.35
C GLY A 62 -8.78 -3.14 28.86
N VAL A 63 -8.62 -2.09 28.05
CA VAL A 63 -9.72 -1.32 27.47
C VAL A 63 -9.98 -1.78 26.04
N ASP A 64 -11.25 -2.01 25.71
CA ASP A 64 -11.64 -2.67 24.45
C ASP A 64 -12.06 -1.75 23.30
N TRP A 65 -12.00 -0.43 23.49
CA TRP A 65 -12.46 0.51 22.47
C TRP A 65 -11.35 1.27 21.74
N TYR A 66 -10.11 1.27 22.25
CA TYR A 66 -8.95 1.96 21.64
C TYR A 66 -7.68 1.12 21.62
N ASN A 67 -6.69 1.56 20.84
CA ASN A 67 -5.36 0.92 20.77
C ASN A 67 -4.33 1.77 21.49
N SER A 68 -3.37 1.11 22.13
CA SER A 68 -2.30 1.78 22.87
C SER A 68 -0.94 1.19 22.51
N TRP A 69 0.08 2.03 22.56
CA TRP A 69 1.49 1.63 22.38
C TRP A 69 2.37 2.27 23.45
N THR A 70 3.41 1.56 23.85
CA THR A 70 4.45 2.15 24.70
C THR A 70 5.36 3.05 23.86
N LEU A 71 5.64 4.24 24.38
CA LEU A 71 6.70 5.11 23.89
C LEU A 71 7.75 5.27 24.96
N PRO A 72 9.00 4.83 24.71
CA PRO A 72 10.08 5.02 25.66
C PRO A 72 10.42 6.51 25.81
N GLU A 73 11.29 6.83 26.77
CA GLU A 73 11.81 8.18 26.94
C GLU A 73 12.50 8.69 25.66
N GLY A 74 12.41 9.99 25.39
CA GLY A 74 13.15 10.67 24.33
C GLY A 74 12.26 11.24 23.21
N LYS A 75 12.91 11.52 22.08
CA LYS A 75 12.27 12.12 20.90
C LYS A 75 11.74 11.04 19.97
N HIS A 76 10.47 11.17 19.62
CA HIS A 76 9.76 10.22 18.76
C HIS A 76 9.07 10.94 17.61
N HIS A 77 9.16 10.34 16.43
CA HIS A 77 8.39 10.70 15.26
C HIS A 77 7.57 9.48 14.88
N ILE A 78 6.24 9.61 14.92
CA ILE A 78 5.33 8.48 14.95
C ILE A 78 4.45 8.55 13.71
N LEU A 79 4.35 7.42 13.02
CA LEU A 79 3.41 7.21 11.93
C LEU A 79 2.45 6.11 12.32
N ILE A 80 1.15 6.42 12.36
CA ILE A 80 0.09 5.46 12.64
C ILE A 80 -0.76 5.27 11.40
N PHE A 81 -1.04 4.03 11.03
CA PHE A 81 -1.91 3.75 9.88
C PHE A 81 -2.73 2.47 10.07
N TYR A 82 -3.80 2.35 9.28
CA TYR A 82 -4.69 1.19 9.27
C TYR A 82 -4.37 0.25 8.11
N ALA A 83 -3.85 -0.94 8.39
CA ALA A 83 -3.32 -1.84 7.37
C ALA A 83 -4.33 -2.33 6.29
N PRO A 84 -5.58 -2.71 6.61
CA PRO A 84 -6.56 -3.20 5.64
C PRO A 84 -6.79 -2.26 4.46
N GLN A 85 -6.75 -0.94 4.67
CA GLN A 85 -6.90 0.02 3.58
C GLN A 85 -5.82 -0.13 2.50
N TYR A 86 -4.60 -0.54 2.88
CA TYR A 86 -3.50 -0.75 1.95
C TYR A 86 -3.56 -2.12 1.29
N LEU A 87 -4.10 -3.13 1.98
CA LEU A 87 -4.38 -4.44 1.37
C LEU A 87 -5.50 -4.34 0.34
N GLU A 88 -6.54 -3.58 0.62
CA GLU A 88 -7.60 -3.25 -0.34
C GLU A 88 -7.01 -2.55 -1.56
N PHE A 89 -6.17 -1.53 -1.34
CA PHE A 89 -5.49 -0.82 -2.43
C PHE A 89 -4.61 -1.77 -3.27
N ALA A 90 -3.84 -2.66 -2.64
CA ALA A 90 -3.04 -3.66 -3.33
C ALA A 90 -3.94 -4.63 -4.14
N GLY A 91 -5.06 -5.05 -3.57
CA GLY A 91 -6.06 -5.88 -4.26
C GLY A 91 -6.62 -5.20 -5.50
N PHE A 92 -7.05 -3.94 -5.39
CA PHE A 92 -7.53 -3.16 -6.54
C PHE A 92 -6.45 -2.99 -7.61
N LEU A 93 -5.21 -2.76 -7.21
CA LEU A 93 -4.08 -2.63 -8.14
C LEU A 93 -3.85 -3.94 -8.91
N LEU A 94 -3.87 -5.09 -8.23
CA LEU A 94 -3.71 -6.40 -8.87
C LEU A 94 -4.83 -6.70 -9.86
N ILE A 95 -6.08 -6.36 -9.52
CA ILE A 95 -7.22 -6.47 -10.44
C ILE A 95 -6.99 -5.58 -11.67
N ALA A 96 -6.61 -4.32 -11.48
CA ALA A 96 -6.35 -3.41 -12.60
C ALA A 96 -5.21 -3.91 -13.52
N LEU A 97 -4.12 -4.41 -12.92
CA LEU A 97 -2.98 -4.95 -13.67
C LEU A 97 -3.35 -6.21 -14.46
N SER A 98 -4.07 -7.15 -13.84
CA SER A 98 -4.52 -8.38 -14.52
C SER A 98 -5.48 -8.07 -15.68
N LEU A 99 -6.40 -7.12 -15.51
CA LEU A 99 -7.29 -6.68 -16.58
C LEU A 99 -6.51 -6.03 -17.72
N THR A 100 -5.57 -5.14 -17.39
CA THR A 100 -4.72 -4.46 -18.38
C THR A 100 -3.89 -5.47 -19.17
N GLY A 101 -3.26 -6.43 -18.48
CA GLY A 101 -2.50 -7.51 -19.13
C GLY A 101 -3.38 -8.37 -20.03
N SER A 102 -4.61 -8.70 -19.60
CA SER A 102 -5.57 -9.47 -20.40
C SER A 102 -5.99 -8.72 -21.67
N ILE A 103 -6.24 -7.41 -21.57
CA ILE A 103 -6.57 -6.56 -22.72
C ILE A 103 -5.39 -6.52 -23.71
N ILE A 104 -4.17 -6.29 -23.23
CA ILE A 104 -2.96 -6.28 -24.07
C ILE A 104 -2.80 -7.61 -24.81
N TYR A 105 -2.95 -8.72 -24.09
CA TYR A 105 -2.88 -10.07 -24.67
C TYR A 105 -3.96 -10.30 -25.74
N PHE A 106 -5.19 -9.89 -25.47
CA PHE A 106 -6.30 -9.98 -26.42
C PHE A 106 -6.02 -9.15 -27.69
N LEU A 107 -5.59 -7.90 -27.55
CA LEU A 107 -5.24 -7.05 -28.70
C LEU A 107 -4.11 -7.64 -29.53
N PHE A 108 -3.10 -8.23 -28.88
CA PHE A 108 -2.00 -8.90 -29.56
C PHE A 108 -2.47 -10.10 -30.38
N THR A 109 -3.29 -10.98 -29.78
CA THR A 109 -3.82 -12.17 -30.46
C THR A 109 -4.77 -11.82 -31.61
N LEU A 110 -5.61 -10.79 -31.43
CA LEU A 110 -6.49 -10.27 -32.48
C LEU A 110 -5.67 -9.74 -33.67
N THR A 111 -4.66 -8.91 -33.40
CA THR A 111 -3.79 -8.34 -34.44
C THR A 111 -3.07 -9.44 -35.23
N ARG A 112 -2.55 -10.46 -34.53
CA ARG A 112 -1.91 -11.63 -35.18
C ARG A 112 -2.90 -12.38 -36.08
N THR A 113 -4.11 -12.59 -35.60
CA THR A 113 -5.17 -13.29 -36.37
C THR A 113 -5.54 -12.53 -37.64
N ILE A 114 -5.72 -11.21 -37.55
CA ILE A 114 -6.02 -10.34 -38.70
C ILE A 114 -4.88 -10.40 -39.71
N LYS A 115 -3.61 -10.25 -39.28
CA LYS A 115 -2.43 -10.35 -40.15
C LYS A 115 -2.36 -11.70 -40.87
N ASN A 116 -2.58 -12.80 -40.15
CA ASN A 116 -2.57 -14.15 -40.74
C ASN A 116 -3.69 -14.33 -41.78
N ARG A 117 -4.89 -13.82 -41.51
CA ARG A 117 -6.00 -13.86 -42.48
C ARG A 117 -5.67 -13.05 -43.72
N LEU A 118 -5.17 -11.82 -43.58
CA LEU A 118 -4.77 -10.97 -44.71
C LEU A 118 -3.67 -11.62 -45.57
N ALA A 119 -2.66 -12.23 -44.94
CA ALA A 119 -1.60 -12.94 -45.66
C ALA A 119 -2.13 -14.15 -46.44
N LYS A 120 -3.08 -14.91 -45.86
CA LYS A 120 -3.74 -16.02 -46.54
C LYS A 120 -4.54 -15.55 -47.76
N THR A 121 -5.32 -14.48 -47.63
CA THR A 121 -6.10 -13.90 -48.74
C THR A 121 -5.20 -13.42 -49.87
N LYS A 122 -4.08 -12.76 -49.57
CA LYS A 122 -3.10 -12.33 -50.61
C LYS A 122 -2.51 -13.52 -51.38
N ARG A 123 -2.16 -14.62 -50.70
CA ARG A 123 -1.62 -15.83 -51.34
C ARG A 123 -2.64 -16.50 -52.26
N LEU A 124 -3.91 -16.57 -51.85
CA LEU A 124 -4.98 -17.13 -52.67
C LEU A 124 -5.21 -16.33 -53.96
N HIS A 125 -5.21 -15.00 -53.89
CA HIS A 125 -5.31 -14.16 -55.09
C HIS A 125 -4.10 -14.27 -56.02
N ALA A 126 -2.88 -14.39 -55.47
CA ALA A 126 -1.67 -14.56 -56.29
C ALA A 126 -1.59 -15.93 -57.00
N SER A 127 -2.31 -16.95 -56.51
CA SER A 127 -2.37 -18.29 -57.11
C SER A 127 -3.37 -18.39 -58.27
N HIS A 128 -4.27 -17.42 -58.43
CA HIS A 128 -5.32 -17.43 -59.44
C HIS A 128 -5.00 -16.55 -60.67
N ASN A 129 -3.84 -15.88 -60.68
CA ASN A 129 -3.26 -15.16 -61.81
C ASN A 129 -2.08 -15.94 -62.38
#